data_AF-B9TDT3-F1
#
_entry.id   AF-B9TDT3-F1
#
_cell.length_a   1.000
_cell.length_b   1.000
_cell.length_c   1.000
_cell.angle_alpha   90.00
_cell.angle_beta   90.00
_cell.angle_gamma   90.00
#
_symmetry.space_group_name_H-M   'P 1'
#
loop_
_entity.id
_entity.type
_entity.pdbx_description
1 polymer ?
#
loop_
_entity_poly.entity_id
_entity_poly.type
_entity_poly.pdbx_seq_one_letter_code
_entity_poly.pdbx_strand_id
1 'polypeptide(L)'
;MKSLYQGQPYFVLIAETLHKRSNLRSRILLAIILPQVLLMLVCCVMLLWGVTKGLAPLNELNDEISKRSSTQLDPVMLKNVPEEAMVLINSINLLMGRLRNAILAQNQFIADAAHQLRTPIAGIQAQVELALKQDQTARPLSMISESVAKLTHL
;
A
#
# COMPACT_ATOMS: atom_id res chain seq x y z
N MET A 1 -103.21 26.66 -2.21
CA MET A 1 -102.80 27.37 -0.99
C MET A 1 -101.48 26.76 -0.51
N LYS A 2 -100.36 27.45 -0.77
CA LYS A 2 -98.97 27.03 -0.51
C LYS A 2 -98.55 27.53 0.88
N SER A 3 -97.87 26.69 1.67
CA SER A 3 -97.01 27.13 2.80
C SER A 3 -96.04 25.97 3.12
N LEU A 4 -94.87 25.85 2.47
CA LEU A 4 -93.57 26.42 2.85
C LEU A 4 -93.15 26.15 4.31
N TYR A 5 -92.86 24.89 4.63
CA TYR A 5 -91.94 24.57 5.73
C TYR A 5 -90.53 24.99 5.31
N GLN A 6 -90.14 26.21 5.67
CA GLN A 6 -88.75 26.64 5.64
C GLN A 6 -88.06 26.10 6.90
N GLY A 7 -87.30 25.02 6.75
CA GLY A 7 -86.41 24.52 7.81
C GLY A 7 -85.34 25.57 8.10
N GLN A 8 -85.34 26.11 9.32
CA GLN A 8 -84.30 27.02 9.78
C GLN A 8 -82.98 26.24 9.95
N PRO A 9 -81.87 26.66 9.31
CA PRO A 9 -80.59 26.01 9.50
C PRO A 9 -80.04 26.36 10.89
N TYR A 10 -79.86 25.34 11.74
CA TYR A 10 -79.14 25.48 13.00
C TYR A 10 -77.64 25.31 12.74
N PHE A 11 -76.84 26.33 13.07
CA PHE A 11 -75.38 26.26 13.01
C PHE A 11 -74.83 25.87 14.37
N VAL A 12 -74.28 24.66 14.47
CA VAL A 12 -73.51 24.22 15.65
C VAL A 12 -72.05 24.58 15.42
N LEU A 13 -71.55 25.57 16.15
CA LEU A 13 -70.13 25.91 16.14
C LEU A 13 -69.41 25.11 17.23
N ILE A 14 -68.56 24.16 16.83
CA ILE A 14 -67.73 23.38 17.75
C ILE A 14 -66.36 24.07 17.83
N ALA A 15 -66.04 24.68 18.97
CA ALA A 15 -64.69 25.15 19.24
C ALA A 15 -63.84 23.97 19.74
N GLU A 16 -63.10 23.32 18.82
CA GLU A 16 -62.13 22.29 19.22
C GLU A 16 -60.91 22.95 19.89
N THR A 17 -60.56 22.48 21.09
CA THR A 17 -59.51 23.07 21.93
C THR A 17 -58.13 22.88 21.28
N LEU A 18 -57.49 23.99 20.88
CA LEU A 18 -56.17 24.05 20.24
C LEU A 18 -55.04 23.33 21.02
N HIS A 19 -55.23 23.10 22.33
CA HIS A 19 -54.27 22.41 23.20
C HIS A 19 -54.13 20.91 22.91
N LYS A 20 -55.14 20.28 22.31
CA LYS A 20 -55.08 18.85 21.92
C LYS A 20 -54.31 18.65 20.63
N ARG A 21 -54.15 19.69 19.80
CA ARG A 21 -53.42 19.65 18.52
C ARG A 21 -51.90 19.77 18.69
N SER A 22 -51.38 20.46 19.71
CA SER A 22 -49.92 20.61 19.88
C SER A 22 -49.25 19.30 20.32
N ASN A 23 -49.85 18.58 21.28
CA ASN A 23 -49.32 17.31 21.78
C ASN A 23 -49.38 16.18 20.73
N LEU A 24 -50.41 16.17 19.88
CA LEU A 24 -50.51 15.25 18.75
C LEU A 24 -49.51 15.60 17.64
N ARG A 25 -49.34 16.88 17.29
CA ARG A 25 -48.34 17.32 16.30
C ARG A 25 -46.92 16.99 16.74
N SER A 26 -46.55 17.29 17.99
CA SER A 26 -45.21 16.98 18.50
C SER A 26 -44.97 15.47 18.57
N ARG A 27 -45.99 14.66 18.90
CA ARG A 27 -45.88 13.19 18.84
C ARG A 27 -45.69 12.67 17.41
N ILE A 28 -46.41 13.22 16.43
CA ILE A 28 -46.25 12.82 15.02
C ILE A 28 -44.87 13.23 14.50
N LEU A 29 -44.42 14.45 14.82
CA LEU A 29 -43.08 14.93 14.46
C LEU A 29 -41.99 14.06 15.11
N LEU A 30 -42.12 13.73 16.40
CA LEU A 30 -41.20 12.82 17.08
C LEU A 30 -41.24 11.41 16.49
N ALA A 31 -42.43 10.91 16.13
CA ALA A 31 -42.57 9.59 15.51
C ALA A 31 -41.92 9.50 14.12
N ILE A 32 -41.74 10.63 13.43
CA ILE A 32 -41.05 10.70 12.14
C ILE A 32 -39.55 10.96 12.32
N ILE A 33 -39.17 11.90 13.18
CA ILE A 33 -37.77 12.31 13.39
C ILE A 33 -36.97 11.23 14.11
N LEU A 34 -37.56 10.58 15.11
CA LEU A 34 -36.86 9.58 15.93
C LEU A 34 -36.31 8.40 15.11
N PRO A 35 -37.10 7.71 14.25
CA PRO A 35 -36.56 6.65 13.41
C PRO A 35 -35.53 7.18 12.40
N GLN A 36 -35.67 8.42 11.91
CA GLN A 36 -34.71 9.01 10.99
C GLN A 36 -33.35 9.28 11.66
N VAL A 37 -33.35 9.82 12.88
CA VAL A 37 -32.15 10.00 13.69
C VAL A 37 -31.51 8.66 14.03
N LEU A 38 -32.32 7.66 14.39
CA LEU A 38 -31.83 6.31 14.67
C LEU A 38 -31.16 5.67 13.45
N LEU A 39 -31.80 5.79 12.27
CA LEU A 39 -31.23 5.30 11.02
C LEU A 39 -29.93 6.03 10.67
N MET A 40 -29.89 7.35 10.82
CA MET A 40 -28.67 8.15 10.61
C MET A 40 -27.54 7.72 11.55
N LEU A 41 -27.84 7.46 12.82
CA LEU A 41 -26.86 7.00 13.80
C LEU A 41 -26.33 5.61 13.44
N VAL A 42 -27.21 4.68 13.06
CA VAL A 42 -26.82 3.34 12.58
C VAL A 42 -25.93 3.45 11.35
N CYS A 43 -26.31 4.24 10.34
CA CYS A 43 -25.48 4.48 9.16
C CYS A 43 -24.12 5.07 9.52
N CYS A 44 -24.07 6.05 10.42
CA CYS A 44 -22.82 6.65 10.88
C CYS A 44 -21.89 5.60 11.51
N VAL A 45 -22.42 4.78 12.43
CA VAL A 45 -21.66 3.68 13.06
C VAL A 45 -21.18 2.67 12.00
N MET A 46 -22.05 2.31 11.06
CA MET A 46 -21.71 1.38 9.97
C MET A 46 -20.60 1.93 9.07
N LEU A 47 -20.65 3.21 8.74
CA LEU A 47 -19.62 3.89 7.94
C LEU A 47 -18.30 3.96 8.69
N LEU A 48 -18.31 4.39 9.96
CA LEU A 48 -17.10 4.42 10.78
C LEU A 48 -16.47 3.03 10.88
N TRP A 49 -17.29 2.00 11.08
CA TRP A 49 -16.81 0.62 11.16
C TRP A 49 -16.30 0.09 9.81
N GLY A 50 -17.02 0.37 8.71
CA GLY A 50 -16.64 -0.05 7.37
C GLY A 50 -15.37 0.63 6.87
N VAL A 51 -15.22 1.93 7.12
CA VAL A 51 -14.03 2.71 6.76
C VAL A 51 -12.83 2.24 7.57
N THR A 52 -12.95 2.09 8.89
CA THR A 52 -11.84 1.61 9.74
C THR A 52 -11.41 0.20 9.36
N LYS A 53 -12.35 -0.71 9.09
CA LYS A 53 -12.07 -2.06 8.57
C LYS A 53 -11.47 -2.06 7.17
N GLY A 54 -11.91 -1.17 6.29
CA GLY A 54 -11.44 -1.08 4.91
C GLY A 54 -10.04 -0.47 4.78
N LEU A 55 -9.68 0.44 5.68
CA LEU A 55 -8.34 1.08 5.72
C LEU A 55 -7.34 0.34 6.61
N ALA A 56 -7.77 -0.50 7.56
CA ALA A 56 -6.86 -1.30 8.40
C ALA A 56 -5.79 -2.08 7.59
N PRO A 57 -6.11 -2.71 6.46
CA PRO A 57 -5.12 -3.46 5.69
C PRO A 57 -4.05 -2.58 5.03
N LEU A 58 -4.34 -1.29 4.78
CA LEU A 58 -3.34 -0.35 4.28
C LEU A 58 -2.31 0.00 5.35
N ASN A 59 -2.76 0.11 6.60
CA ASN A 59 -1.85 0.32 7.73
C ASN A 59 -0.99 -0.92 7.98
N GLU A 60 -1.58 -2.13 7.89
CA GLU A 60 -0.82 -3.38 7.98
C GLU A 60 0.19 -3.53 6.84
N LEU A 61 -0.19 -3.18 5.60
CA LEU A 61 0.71 -3.15 4.45
C LEU A 61 1.86 -2.16 4.67
N ASN A 62 1.57 -0.97 5.17
CA ASN A 62 2.60 0.03 5.47
C ASN A 62 3.57 -0.46 6.57
N ASP A 63 3.05 -1.04 7.64
CA ASP A 63 3.85 -1.61 8.72
C ASP A 63 4.74 -2.76 8.21
N GLU A 64 4.20 -3.61 7.34
CA GLU A 64 4.93 -4.76 6.80
C GLU A 64 5.99 -4.35 5.77
N ILE A 65 5.74 -3.31 4.97
CA ILE A 65 6.74 -2.71 4.08
C ILE A 65 7.81 -1.97 4.89
N SER A 66 7.41 -1.20 5.92
CA SER A 66 8.33 -0.39 6.74
C SER A 66 9.26 -1.25 7.62
N LYS A 67 8.80 -2.43 8.04
CA LYS A 67 9.61 -3.39 8.80
C LYS A 67 10.55 -4.21 7.92
N ARG A 68 10.30 -4.29 6.60
CA ARG A 68 11.16 -5.00 5.66
C ARG A 68 12.32 -4.08 5.25
N SER A 69 13.52 -4.42 5.74
CA SER A 69 14.76 -3.76 5.34
C SER A 69 14.98 -3.89 3.83
N SER A 70 15.74 -2.97 3.21
CA SER A 70 15.98 -2.86 1.76
C SER A 70 16.47 -4.14 1.05
N THR A 71 16.90 -5.13 1.82
CA THR A 71 17.44 -6.41 1.35
C THR A 71 16.41 -7.56 1.41
N GLN A 72 15.26 -7.40 2.07
CA GLN A 72 14.20 -8.41 2.18
C GLN A 72 13.07 -8.15 1.15
N LEU A 73 13.18 -8.79 -0.02
CA LEU A 73 12.22 -8.68 -1.13
C LEU A 73 11.12 -9.76 -1.12
N ASP A 74 10.89 -10.41 0.01
CA ASP A 74 9.89 -11.49 0.11
C ASP A 74 8.48 -10.97 -0.21
N PRO A 75 7.59 -11.80 -0.77
CA PRO A 75 6.24 -11.37 -1.09
C PRO A 75 5.48 -10.94 0.19
N VAL A 76 4.64 -9.92 0.04
CA VAL A 76 3.68 -9.51 1.08
C VAL A 76 2.44 -10.39 0.97
N MET A 77 2.03 -11.00 2.09
CA MET A 77 0.88 -11.91 2.16
C MET A 77 -0.11 -11.44 3.23
N LEU A 78 -0.98 -10.49 2.87
CA LEU A 78 -2.09 -10.07 3.71
C LEU A 78 -3.32 -10.95 3.44
N LYS A 79 -3.94 -11.50 4.49
CA LYS A 79 -5.18 -12.29 4.42
C LYS A 79 -6.36 -11.39 4.77
N ASN A 80 -7.48 -11.50 4.03
CA ASN A 80 -8.71 -10.71 4.22
C ASN A 80 -8.60 -9.22 3.86
N VAL A 81 -8.02 -8.93 2.69
CA VAL A 81 -7.94 -7.59 2.10
C VAL A 81 -9.10 -7.35 1.12
N PRO A 82 -9.65 -6.13 1.03
CA PRO A 82 -10.59 -5.76 -0.04
C PRO A 82 -9.92 -5.88 -1.41
N GLU A 83 -10.71 -6.08 -2.46
CA GLU A 83 -10.23 -6.38 -3.81
C GLU A 83 -9.32 -5.27 -4.35
N GLU A 84 -9.65 -4.01 -4.06
CA GLU A 84 -8.86 -2.84 -4.45
C GLU A 84 -7.45 -2.87 -3.85
N ALA A 85 -7.33 -3.33 -2.60
CA ALA A 85 -6.03 -3.46 -1.93
C ALA A 85 -5.23 -4.66 -2.48
N MET A 86 -5.88 -5.76 -2.86
CA MET A 86 -5.21 -6.91 -3.46
C MET A 86 -4.49 -6.56 -4.78
N VAL A 87 -5.11 -5.73 -5.62
CA VAL A 87 -4.50 -5.28 -6.89
C VAL A 87 -3.19 -4.53 -6.64
N LEU A 88 -3.18 -3.65 -5.63
CA LEU A 88 -1.99 -2.91 -5.24
C LEU A 88 -0.89 -3.85 -4.69
N ILE A 89 -1.26 -4.76 -3.79
CA ILE A 89 -0.33 -5.76 -3.21
C ILE A 89 0.32 -6.59 -4.31
N ASN A 90 -0.45 -7.07 -5.28
CA ASN A 90 0.07 -7.84 -6.41
C ASN A 90 1.06 -7.03 -7.26
N SER A 91 0.77 -5.75 -7.49
CA SER A 91 1.65 -4.85 -8.25
C SER A 91 2.99 -4.62 -7.52
N ILE A 92 2.94 -4.45 -6.19
CA ILE A 92 4.15 -4.31 -5.35
C ILE A 92 4.95 -5.61 -5.36
N ASN A 93 4.31 -6.76 -5.18
CA ASN A 93 4.97 -8.06 -5.22
C ASN A 93 5.65 -8.34 -6.56
N LEU A 94 5.02 -7.95 -7.67
CA LEU A 94 5.62 -8.05 -9.01
C LEU A 94 6.88 -7.20 -9.13
N LEU A 95 6.85 -5.95 -8.64
CA LEU A 95 8.01 -5.06 -8.64
C LEU A 95 9.16 -5.63 -7.81
N MET A 96 8.87 -6.12 -6.60
CA MET A 96 9.86 -6.77 -5.72
C MET A 96 10.47 -8.00 -6.38
N GLY A 97 9.66 -8.81 -7.07
CA GLY A 97 10.14 -9.96 -7.85
C GLY A 97 11.11 -9.55 -8.97
N ARG A 98 10.79 -8.49 -9.72
CA ARG A 98 11.67 -7.96 -10.77
C ARG A 98 12.99 -7.44 -10.20
N LEU A 99 12.94 -6.72 -9.08
CA LEU A 99 14.13 -6.19 -8.43
C LEU A 99 15.04 -7.31 -7.89
N ARG A 100 14.45 -8.36 -7.29
CA ARG A 100 15.21 -9.55 -6.86
C ARG A 100 15.96 -10.17 -8.04
N ASN A 101 15.29 -10.36 -9.17
CA ASN A 101 15.91 -10.96 -10.36
C ASN A 101 17.05 -10.08 -10.92
N ALA A 102 16.88 -8.76 -10.93
CA ALA A 102 17.91 -7.84 -11.38
C ALA A 102 19.17 -7.90 -10.48
N ILE A 103 19.00 -7.92 -9.16
CA ILE A 103 20.11 -8.03 -8.20
C ILE A 103 20.85 -9.37 -8.36
N LEU A 104 20.11 -10.48 -8.53
CA LEU A 104 20.71 -11.79 -8.75
C LEU A 104 21.56 -11.82 -10.03
N ALA A 105 21.06 -11.26 -11.12
CA ALA A 105 21.79 -11.17 -12.38
C ALA A 105 23.04 -10.28 -12.25
N GLN A 106 22.94 -9.16 -11.54
CA GLN A 106 24.07 -8.27 -11.29
C GLN A 106 25.17 -8.96 -10.47
N ASN A 107 24.79 -9.69 -9.42
CA ASN A 107 25.75 -10.43 -8.58
C ASN A 107 26.47 -11.54 -9.37
N GLN A 108 25.74 -12.27 -10.22
CA GLN A 108 26.35 -13.27 -11.11
C GLN A 108 27.32 -12.62 -12.10
N PHE A 109 26.92 -11.51 -12.73
CA PHE A 109 27.78 -10.80 -13.66
C PHE A 109 29.08 -10.31 -13.00
N ILE A 110 29.01 -9.75 -11.79
CA ILE A 110 30.19 -9.29 -11.04
C ILE A 110 31.10 -10.49 -10.69
N ALA A 111 30.52 -11.61 -10.24
CA ALA A 111 31.28 -12.80 -9.92
C ALA A 111 32.00 -13.37 -11.15
N ASP A 112 31.30 -13.46 -12.28
CA ASP A 112 31.86 -13.94 -13.54
C ASP A 112 32.97 -13.00 -14.06
N ALA A 113 32.75 -11.69 -14.00
CA ALA A 113 33.75 -10.70 -14.38
C ALA A 113 35.01 -10.81 -13.51
N ALA A 114 34.86 -10.99 -12.19
CA ALA A 114 36.00 -11.16 -11.29
C ALA A 114 36.81 -12.43 -11.62
N HIS A 115 36.13 -13.55 -11.90
CA HIS A 115 36.79 -14.79 -12.32
C HIS A 115 37.50 -14.65 -13.68
N GLN A 116 36.84 -14.01 -14.65
CA GLN A 116 37.39 -13.81 -15.98
C GLN A 116 38.56 -12.83 -16.00
N LEU A 117 38.66 -11.88 -15.07
CA LEU A 117 39.81 -10.98 -14.94
C LEU A 117 40.99 -11.63 -14.20
N ARG A 118 40.74 -12.50 -13.22
CA ARG A 118 41.80 -13.18 -12.45
C ARG A 118 42.71 -14.04 -13.34
N THR A 119 42.14 -14.71 -14.33
CA THR A 119 42.86 -15.59 -15.27
C THR A 119 43.87 -14.86 -16.17
N PRO A 120 43.50 -13.80 -16.93
CA PRO A 120 44.44 -13.04 -17.73
C PRO A 120 45.45 -12.28 -16.87
N ILE A 121 45.07 -11.78 -15.69
CA ILE A 121 46.01 -11.12 -14.77
C ILE A 121 47.10 -12.09 -14.30
N ALA A 122 46.73 -13.33 -13.94
CA ALA A 122 47.70 -14.37 -13.61
C ALA A 122 48.63 -14.70 -14.80
N GLY A 123 48.09 -14.71 -16.02
CA GLY A 123 48.88 -14.87 -17.24
C GLY A 123 49.89 -13.74 -17.45
N ILE A 124 49.48 -12.49 -17.24
CA ILE A 124 50.38 -11.32 -17.33
C ILE A 124 51.45 -11.39 -16.23
N GLN A 125 51.09 -11.76 -15.00
CA GLN A 125 52.06 -11.96 -13.91
C GLN A 125 53.12 -13.01 -14.26
N ALA A 126 52.70 -14.17 -14.78
CA ALA A 126 53.63 -15.23 -15.17
C ALA A 126 54.59 -14.80 -16.28
N GLN A 127 54.10 -14.03 -17.27
CA GLN A 127 54.95 -13.48 -18.33
C GLN A 127 55.97 -12.47 -17.81
N VAL A 128 55.55 -11.59 -16.88
CA VAL A 128 56.47 -10.62 -16.26
C VAL A 128 57.52 -11.33 -15.40
N GLU A 129 57.15 -12.37 -14.65
CA GLU A 129 58.09 -13.15 -13.83
C GLU A 129 59.12 -13.91 -14.69
N LEU A 130 58.69 -14.48 -15.82
CA LEU A 130 59.59 -15.12 -16.79
C LEU A 130 60.57 -14.11 -17.41
N ALA A 131 60.09 -12.93 -17.79
CA ALA A 131 60.93 -11.88 -18.38
C ALA A 131 61.97 -11.34 -17.37
N LEU A 132 61.59 -11.16 -16.10
CA LEU A 132 62.50 -10.75 -15.03
C LEU A 132 63.59 -11.79 -14.73
N LYS A 133 63.31 -13.09 -14.96
CA LYS A 133 64.30 -14.17 -14.80
C LYS A 133 65.31 -14.24 -15.96
N GLN A 134 64.92 -13.81 -17.16
CA GLN A 134 65.75 -13.91 -18.37
C GLN A 134 66.64 -12.67 -18.61
N ASP A 135 66.29 -11.48 -18.11
CA ASP A 135 67.04 -10.24 -18.40
C ASP A 135 67.26 -9.36 -17.15
N GLN A 136 68.49 -9.33 -16.63
CA GLN A 136 68.86 -8.63 -15.38
C GLN A 136 68.93 -7.09 -15.51
N THR A 137 68.69 -6.52 -16.69
CA THR A 137 68.74 -5.06 -16.95
C THR A 137 67.36 -4.40 -17.07
N ALA A 138 66.26 -5.11 -16.77
CA ALA A 138 64.90 -4.59 -16.95
C ALA A 138 64.29 -3.93 -15.68
N ARG A 139 64.87 -2.82 -15.21
CA ARG A 139 64.24 -1.93 -14.20
C ARG A 139 62.79 -1.50 -14.50
N PRO A 140 62.34 -1.38 -15.77
CA PRO A 140 60.94 -1.06 -16.08
C PRO A 140 59.96 -2.21 -15.82
N LEU A 141 60.38 -3.48 -15.93
CA LEU A 141 59.47 -4.64 -15.78
C LEU A 141 59.19 -4.98 -14.31
N SER A 142 60.10 -4.68 -13.39
CA SER A 142 59.87 -4.91 -11.95
C SER A 142 58.77 -4.01 -11.40
N MET A 143 58.59 -2.80 -11.94
CA MET A 143 57.50 -1.89 -11.55
C MET A 143 56.13 -2.35 -12.04
N ILE A 144 56.07 -3.03 -13.19
CA ILE A 144 54.82 -3.59 -13.73
C ILE A 144 54.40 -4.81 -12.90
N SER A 145 55.33 -5.70 -12.52
CA SER A 145 55.01 -6.86 -11.69
C SER A 145 54.45 -6.44 -10.31
N GLU A 146 55.07 -5.44 -9.69
CA GLU A 146 54.64 -4.92 -8.39
C GLU A 146 53.26 -4.24 -8.46
N SER A 147 52.98 -3.51 -9.55
CA SER A 147 51.67 -2.87 -9.78
C SER A 147 50.56 -3.89 -10.03
N VAL A 148 50.85 -4.96 -10.77
CA VAL A 148 49.88 -6.05 -11.00
C VAL A 148 49.65 -6.85 -9.71
N ALA A 149 50.67 -7.10 -8.91
CA ALA A 149 50.55 -7.76 -7.60
C ALA A 149 49.63 -6.99 -6.63
N LYS A 150 49.72 -5.64 -6.61
CA LYS A 150 48.83 -4.78 -5.82
C LYS A 150 47.36 -4.84 -6.28
N LEU A 151 47.10 -5.07 -7.57
CA LEU A 151 45.73 -5.18 -8.11
C LEU A 151 45.08 -6.55 -7.84
N THR A 152 45.85 -7.62 -7.67
CA THR A 152 45.32 -8.96 -7.31
C THR A 152 44.89 -9.11 -5.85
N HIS A 153 45.26 -8.16 -4.99
CA HIS A 153 45.05 -8.22 -3.53
C HIS A 153 43.94 -7.29 -3.01
N LEU A 154 43.19 -6.64 -3.89
CA LEU A 154 41.95 -5.89 -3.61
C LEU A 154 40.72 -6.70 -4.02
#